data_AF-A0A0R3WV98-F1
#
_entry.id   AF-A0A0R3WV98-F1
#
_cell.length_a   1.000
_cell.length_b   1.000
_cell.length_c   1.000
_cell.angle_alpha   90.00
_cell.angle_beta   90.00
_cell.angle_gamma   90.00
#
_symmetry.space_group_name_H-M   'P 1'
#
loop_
_entity.id
_entity.type
_entity.pdbx_description
1 polymer ?
#
loop_
_entity_poly.entity_id
_entity_poly.type
_entity_poly.pdbx_seq_one_letter_code
_entity_poly.pdbx_strand_id
1 'polypeptide(L)'
;MREDSNQWTLDRKVASFRYLCHVNSSTEKVTIRVRRSDLLNDSFHQLITVPAKSLRGRLSVTFADEEGLDYGGVQSRWKAELVLGYRLSIDNLRSAVVFLALKHSAKCEDTGFREWFFQLSDQLLNPMYCLFEYASGNNFSLQINPNSSVNPEHLQYFRFVGRFIALALFHGKFIDNGFTLPFYKRLLNKPLSLKDLQTVDEEYYNSLLFIR
;
A
#
# COMPACT_ATOMS: atom_id res chain seq x y z
N MET A 1 10.97 35.38 -10.90
CA MET A 1 10.00 34.30 -10.64
C MET A 1 10.00 34.08 -9.14
N ARG A 2 8.90 34.34 -8.43
CA ARG A 2 8.82 34.13 -6.99
C ARG A 2 8.63 32.63 -6.77
N GLU A 3 9.61 31.96 -6.17
CA GLU A 3 9.40 30.62 -5.63
C GLU A 3 8.37 30.71 -4.50
N ASP A 4 7.27 29.98 -4.64
CA ASP A 4 6.22 29.92 -3.63
C ASP A 4 6.79 29.37 -2.31
N SER A 5 7.07 30.27 -1.39
CA SER A 5 7.63 30.05 -0.04
C SER A 5 6.77 29.18 0.88
N ASN A 6 5.66 28.64 0.37
CA ASN A 6 4.67 27.86 1.10
C ASN A 6 4.63 26.37 0.68
N GLN A 7 5.55 25.92 -0.18
CA GLN A 7 5.58 24.53 -0.62
C GLN A 7 6.26 23.63 0.40
N TRP A 8 5.48 22.85 1.13
CA TRP A 8 6.00 21.86 2.07
C TRP A 8 6.83 20.78 1.37
N THR A 9 7.96 20.42 1.96
CA THR A 9 8.79 19.28 1.52
C THR A 9 8.05 17.96 1.70
N LEU A 10 8.45 16.93 0.94
CA LEU A 10 7.85 15.59 1.05
C LEU A 10 7.94 15.06 2.47
N ASP A 11 9.10 15.20 3.12
CA ASP A 11 9.32 14.74 4.50
C ASP A 11 8.37 15.39 5.49
N ARG A 12 8.10 16.70 5.32
CA ARG A 12 7.13 17.40 6.18
C ARG A 12 5.71 16.89 5.96
N LYS A 13 5.32 16.61 4.71
CA LYS A 13 4.00 16.03 4.40
C LYS A 13 3.85 14.63 5.01
N VAL A 14 4.89 13.79 4.90
CA VAL A 14 4.93 12.45 5.48
C VAL A 14 4.85 12.54 7.01
N ALA A 15 5.65 13.39 7.64
CA ALA A 15 5.64 13.58 9.09
C ALA A 15 4.27 14.02 9.62
N SER A 16 3.62 14.98 8.95
CA SER A 16 2.27 15.41 9.31
C SER A 16 1.23 14.31 9.11
N PHE A 17 1.30 13.55 8.02
CA PHE A 17 0.41 12.42 7.82
C PHE A 17 0.58 11.34 8.90
N ARG A 18 1.82 11.03 9.28
CA ARG A 18 2.12 10.08 10.37
C ARG A 18 1.59 10.57 11.71
N TYR A 19 1.74 11.86 12.01
CA TYR A 19 1.14 12.48 13.19
C TYR A 19 -0.40 12.33 13.20
N LEU A 20 -1.06 12.62 12.07
CA LEU A 20 -2.51 12.44 11.95
C LEU A 20 -2.96 10.99 12.16
N CYS A 21 -2.21 10.01 11.64
CA CYS A 21 -2.49 8.59 11.90
C CYS A 21 -2.35 8.27 13.40
N HIS A 22 -1.30 8.78 14.04
CA HIS A 22 -1.06 8.55 15.47
C HIS A 22 -2.18 9.09 16.34
N VAL A 23 -2.60 10.35 16.16
CA VAL A 23 -3.66 10.96 16.99
C VAL A 23 -5.06 10.39 16.71
N ASN A 24 -5.26 9.74 15.55
CA ASN A 24 -6.51 9.06 15.18
C ASN A 24 -6.47 7.54 15.39
N SER A 25 -5.43 7.03 16.05
CA SER A 25 -5.30 5.59 16.34
C SER A 25 -6.36 5.14 17.34
N SER A 26 -6.93 3.95 17.10
CA SER A 26 -7.86 3.31 18.05
C SER A 26 -7.09 2.60 19.15
N THR A 27 -7.69 2.46 20.33
CA THR A 27 -7.17 1.63 21.43
C THR A 27 -7.48 0.15 21.25
N GLU A 28 -8.42 -0.19 20.37
CA GLU A 28 -8.84 -1.55 20.09
C GLU A 28 -7.69 -2.37 19.48
N LYS A 29 -7.60 -3.64 19.89
CA LYS A 29 -6.75 -4.63 19.22
C LYS A 29 -7.65 -5.47 18.31
N VAL A 30 -7.31 -5.56 17.03
CA VAL A 30 -7.96 -6.45 16.07
C VAL A 30 -7.01 -7.59 15.75
N THR A 31 -7.50 -8.81 15.92
CA THR A 31 -6.78 -10.03 15.52
C THR A 31 -7.41 -10.54 14.23
N ILE A 32 -6.60 -10.71 13.19
CA ILE A 32 -7.00 -11.31 11.92
C ILE A 32 -6.46 -12.74 11.92
N ARG A 33 -7.35 -13.72 11.79
CA ARG A 33 -6.96 -15.15 11.77
C ARG A 33 -7.13 -15.70 10.36
N VAL A 34 -6.06 -16.14 9.73
CA VAL A 34 -6.07 -16.58 8.32
C VAL A 34 -5.43 -17.95 8.15
N ARG A 35 -5.83 -18.69 7.13
CA ARG A 35 -5.14 -19.92 6.70
C ARG A 35 -4.19 -19.59 5.56
N ARG A 36 -3.07 -20.32 5.48
CA ARG A 36 -2.11 -20.10 4.37
C ARG A 36 -2.72 -20.51 3.02
N SER A 37 -3.53 -21.56 3.04
CA SER A 37 -4.22 -22.10 1.87
C SER A 37 -5.31 -21.19 1.32
N ASP A 38 -5.89 -20.31 2.14
CA ASP A 38 -7.05 -19.49 1.79
C ASP A 38 -6.89 -18.02 2.23
N LEU A 39 -5.66 -17.52 2.14
CA LEU A 39 -5.23 -16.22 2.67
C LEU A 39 -6.11 -15.06 2.20
N LEU A 40 -6.37 -14.98 0.90
CA LEU A 40 -7.13 -13.90 0.27
C LEU A 40 -8.58 -13.88 0.78
N ASN A 41 -9.24 -15.03 0.77
CA ASN A 41 -10.65 -15.13 1.12
C ASN A 41 -10.87 -14.89 2.62
N ASP A 42 -10.03 -15.49 3.48
CA ASP A 42 -10.09 -15.27 4.93
C ASP A 42 -9.87 -13.80 5.29
N SER A 43 -8.92 -13.15 4.61
CA SER A 43 -8.63 -11.72 4.78
C SER A 43 -9.77 -10.85 4.28
N PHE A 44 -10.38 -11.19 3.14
CA PHE A 44 -11.50 -10.48 2.55
C PHE A 44 -12.69 -10.42 3.52
N HIS A 45 -13.15 -11.59 4.00
CA HIS A 45 -14.31 -11.67 4.89
C HIS A 45 -14.09 -10.94 6.22
N GLN A 46 -12.88 -10.98 6.78
CA GLN A 46 -12.58 -10.27 8.02
C GLN A 46 -12.45 -8.76 7.81
N LEU A 47 -11.65 -8.32 6.83
CA LEU A 47 -11.42 -6.89 6.64
C LEU A 47 -12.67 -6.15 6.19
N ILE A 48 -13.56 -6.76 5.41
CA ILE A 48 -14.81 -6.11 5.01
C ILE A 48 -15.78 -5.93 6.18
N THR A 49 -15.78 -6.87 7.13
CA THR A 49 -16.71 -6.93 8.27
C THR A 49 -16.27 -6.03 9.42
N VAL A 50 -14.96 -5.98 9.72
CA VAL A 50 -14.45 -5.15 10.81
C VAL A 50 -14.79 -3.67 10.57
N PRO A 51 -15.17 -2.86 11.57
CA PRO A 51 -15.37 -1.43 11.37
C PRO A 51 -14.07 -0.68 11.01
N ALA A 52 -14.16 0.34 10.15
CA ALA A 52 -12.98 1.10 9.72
C ALA A 52 -12.24 1.81 10.87
N LYS A 53 -12.95 2.18 11.95
CA LYS A 53 -12.35 2.77 13.16
C LYS A 53 -11.46 1.76 13.89
N SER A 54 -11.90 0.51 14.01
CA SER A 54 -11.18 -0.57 14.68
C SER A 54 -9.86 -0.91 13.97
N LEU A 55 -9.84 -0.86 12.63
CA LEU A 55 -8.63 -1.09 11.84
C LEU A 55 -7.51 -0.05 12.05
N ARG A 56 -7.82 1.09 12.69
CA ARG A 56 -6.83 2.11 13.09
C ARG A 56 -6.14 1.75 14.41
N GLY A 57 -6.55 0.66 15.06
CA GLY A 57 -5.96 0.16 16.29
C GLY A 57 -4.80 -0.78 16.03
N ARG A 58 -4.36 -1.51 17.06
CA ARG A 58 -3.26 -2.47 16.92
C ARG A 58 -3.76 -3.70 16.16
N LEU A 59 -3.11 -4.02 15.04
CA LEU A 59 -3.37 -5.26 14.31
C LEU A 59 -2.42 -6.36 14.73
N SER A 60 -2.93 -7.58 14.79
CA SER A 60 -2.17 -8.81 14.98
C SER A 60 -2.73 -9.86 14.02
N VAL A 61 -1.85 -10.67 13.43
CA VAL A 61 -2.26 -11.69 12.47
C VAL A 61 -1.81 -13.05 12.96
N THR A 62 -2.71 -14.03 12.91
CA THR A 62 -2.45 -15.40 13.35
C THR A 62 -2.74 -16.36 12.20
N PHE A 63 -1.77 -17.20 11.86
CA PHE A 63 -1.97 -18.27 10.88
C PHE A 63 -2.60 -19.48 11.57
N ALA A 64 -3.86 -19.77 11.25
CA ALA A 64 -4.65 -20.80 11.91
C ALA A 64 -4.05 -22.20 11.76
N ASP A 65 -3.34 -22.45 10.66
CA ASP A 65 -2.70 -23.74 10.36
C ASP A 65 -1.38 -23.93 11.14
N GLU A 66 -0.96 -22.93 11.93
CA GLU A 66 0.31 -22.90 12.67
C GLU A 66 0.10 -22.85 14.20
N GLU A 67 -1.12 -23.06 14.70
CA GLU A 67 -1.51 -22.96 16.13
C GLU A 67 -0.80 -23.96 17.09
N GLY A 68 0.25 -24.66 16.66
CA GLY A 68 1.06 -25.59 17.46
C GLY A 68 2.52 -25.19 17.74
N LEU A 69 3.01 -24.07 17.20
CA LEU A 69 4.33 -23.53 17.55
C LEU A 69 4.13 -22.18 18.24
N ASP A 70 4.08 -22.22 19.56
CA ASP A 70 4.01 -21.08 20.45
C ASP A 70 5.28 -20.22 20.27
N TYR A 71 5.29 -19.38 19.25
CA TYR A 71 6.09 -18.16 19.24
C TYR A 71 5.42 -17.17 20.18
N GLY A 72 5.41 -17.52 21.47
CA GLY A 72 5.30 -16.58 22.57
C GLY A 72 6.42 -15.58 22.41
N GLY A 73 6.17 -14.56 21.60
CA GLY A 73 7.11 -13.50 21.30
C GLY A 73 7.45 -12.82 22.61
N VAL A 74 8.58 -13.19 23.18
CA VAL A 74 9.26 -12.40 24.20
C VAL A 74 9.23 -10.97 23.67
N GLN A 75 8.62 -10.06 24.43
CA GLN A 75 8.65 -8.63 24.17
C GLN A 75 10.09 -8.15 24.39
N SER A 76 11.01 -8.55 23.51
CA SER A 76 12.43 -8.28 23.64
C SER A 76 12.66 -6.82 23.27
N ARG A 77 12.89 -6.03 24.32
CA ARG A 77 13.36 -4.65 24.28
C ARG A 77 14.76 -4.63 23.67
N TRP A 78 14.88 -4.41 22.37
CA TRP A 78 16.17 -4.23 21.73
C TRP A 78 16.62 -2.77 21.84
N LYS A 79 17.76 -2.56 22.50
CA LYS A 79 18.54 -1.32 22.38
C LYS A 79 19.28 -1.40 21.04
N ALA A 80 19.10 -0.44 20.16
CA ALA A 80 19.85 -0.34 18.91
C ALA A 80 21.06 0.57 19.10
N GLU A 81 22.26 0.00 18.91
CA GLU A 81 23.52 0.73 18.73
C GLU A 81 23.79 0.93 17.22
N LEU A 82 24.42 2.06 16.90
CA LEU A 82 24.62 2.61 15.56
C LEU A 82 25.75 1.92 14.79
N VAL A 83 25.61 1.77 13.47
CA VAL A 83 26.75 1.81 12.53
C VAL A 83 26.39 2.70 11.34
N LEU A 84 27.15 3.79 11.19
CA LEU A 84 27.14 4.71 10.06
C LEU A 84 27.89 4.09 8.88
N GLY A 85 27.40 4.30 7.65
CA GLY A 85 28.21 4.11 6.45
C GLY A 85 27.40 4.16 5.16
N TYR A 86 27.84 5.02 4.24
CA TYR A 86 27.47 5.16 2.82
C TYR A 86 26.44 6.23 2.45
N ARG A 87 27.03 7.36 2.04
CA ARG A 87 26.47 8.47 1.29
C ARG A 87 26.45 8.06 -0.19
N LEU A 88 25.28 7.79 -0.76
CA LEU A 88 25.10 7.60 -2.21
C LEU A 88 24.28 8.75 -2.79
N SER A 89 24.75 9.23 -3.95
CA SER A 89 24.30 10.43 -4.67
C SER A 89 22.81 10.39 -5.02
N ILE A 90 22.12 11.51 -4.79
CA ILE A 90 20.71 11.74 -5.11
C ILE A 90 20.64 12.27 -6.53
N ASP A 91 20.59 11.39 -7.53
CA ASP A 91 20.30 11.80 -8.92
C ASP A 91 19.32 10.86 -9.64
N ASN A 92 18.73 9.87 -8.97
CA ASN A 92 17.69 9.03 -9.56
C ASN A 92 16.48 8.91 -8.64
N LEU A 93 15.41 9.63 -8.99
CA LEU A 93 14.08 9.58 -8.36
C LEU A 93 13.40 8.20 -8.43
N ARG A 94 14.02 7.20 -9.07
CA ARG A 94 13.55 5.81 -9.08
C ARG A 94 13.95 5.00 -7.84
N SER A 95 14.95 5.45 -7.07
CA SER A 95 15.44 4.70 -5.89
C SER A 95 15.29 5.45 -4.56
N ALA A 96 14.87 6.71 -4.59
CA ALA A 96 14.73 7.53 -3.37
C ALA A 96 13.52 7.13 -2.48
N VAL A 97 12.56 6.37 -3.01
CA VAL A 97 11.43 5.84 -2.23
C VAL A 97 11.87 4.65 -1.35
N VAL A 98 12.97 3.98 -1.70
CA VAL A 98 13.46 2.78 -1.00
C VAL A 98 14.38 3.11 0.18
N PHE A 99 15.10 4.23 0.15
CA PHE A 99 16.17 4.50 1.14
C PHE A 99 15.77 5.35 2.36
N LEU A 100 14.59 6.01 2.33
CA LEU A 100 14.06 6.77 3.48
C LEU A 100 13.30 5.89 4.50
N ALA A 101 13.48 4.56 4.43
CA ALA A 101 12.81 3.59 5.30
C ALA A 101 13.57 3.24 6.60
N LEU A 102 14.68 3.91 6.93
CA LEU A 102 15.44 3.62 8.15
C LEU A 102 15.73 4.87 8.99
N LYS A 103 14.68 5.57 9.40
CA LYS A 103 14.71 6.36 10.63
C LYS A 103 13.30 6.69 11.10
N HIS A 104 12.70 5.80 11.89
CA HIS A 104 11.93 6.14 13.10
C HIS A 104 11.11 4.92 13.60
N SER A 105 11.33 4.60 14.88
CA SER A 105 10.47 3.78 15.75
C SER A 105 10.28 2.30 15.35
N ALA A 106 11.21 1.46 15.80
CA ALA A 106 10.98 0.02 15.94
C ALA A 106 9.92 -0.23 17.03
N LYS A 107 8.63 -0.15 16.65
CA LYS A 107 7.63 -0.99 17.32
C LYS A 107 7.90 -2.42 16.85
N CYS A 108 8.00 -3.34 17.80
CA CYS A 108 8.02 -4.78 17.54
C CYS A 108 6.73 -5.11 16.78
N GLU A 109 6.82 -5.12 15.45
CA GLU A 109 5.73 -5.52 14.59
C GLU A 109 5.65 -7.04 14.66
N ASP A 110 4.44 -7.53 14.89
CA ASP A 110 4.10 -8.95 14.83
C ASP A 110 4.62 -9.53 13.50
N THR A 111 5.53 -10.51 13.55
CA THR A 111 6.11 -11.15 12.37
C THR A 111 5.02 -11.62 11.42
N GLY A 112 3.90 -12.12 11.97
CA GLY A 112 2.74 -12.55 11.21
C GLY A 112 2.08 -11.42 10.43
N PHE A 113 2.01 -10.20 10.98
CA PHE A 113 1.43 -9.05 10.26
C PHE A 113 2.28 -8.62 9.06
N ARG A 114 3.61 -8.64 9.19
CA ARG A 114 4.52 -8.32 8.08
C ARG A 114 4.37 -9.34 6.94
N GLU A 115 4.41 -10.61 7.29
CA GLU A 115 4.29 -11.70 6.32
C GLU A 115 2.93 -11.69 5.62
N TRP A 116 1.85 -11.59 6.40
CA TRP A 116 0.49 -11.49 5.88
C TRP A 116 0.34 -10.33 4.90
N PHE A 117 0.88 -9.16 5.24
CA PHE A 117 0.79 -7.98 4.38
C PHE A 117 1.46 -8.21 3.03
N PHE A 118 2.67 -8.80 3.05
CA PHE A 118 3.41 -9.11 1.83
C PHE A 118 2.67 -10.13 0.96
N GLN A 119 2.29 -11.29 1.51
CA GLN A 119 1.61 -12.36 0.75
C GLN A 119 0.25 -11.92 0.24
N LEU A 120 -0.53 -11.19 1.04
CA LEU A 120 -1.82 -10.68 0.60
C LEU A 120 -1.67 -9.63 -0.49
N SER A 121 -0.64 -8.77 -0.41
CA SER A 121 -0.40 -7.78 -1.46
C SER A 121 -0.08 -8.41 -2.82
N ASP A 122 0.65 -9.52 -2.83
CA ASP A 122 0.95 -10.28 -4.03
C ASP A 122 -0.31 -10.91 -4.62
N GLN A 123 -1.10 -11.63 -3.81
CA GLN A 123 -2.33 -12.26 -4.29
C GLN A 123 -3.37 -11.24 -4.76
N LEU A 124 -3.58 -10.16 -4.02
CA LEU A 124 -4.62 -9.16 -4.29
C LEU A 124 -4.37 -8.36 -5.56
N LEU A 125 -3.09 -8.12 -5.88
CA LEU A 125 -2.65 -7.33 -7.01
C LEU A 125 -2.25 -8.19 -8.21
N ASN A 126 -2.41 -9.51 -8.10
CA ASN A 126 -2.16 -10.43 -9.19
C ASN A 126 -3.23 -10.23 -10.29
N PRO A 127 -2.83 -9.92 -11.54
CA PRO A 127 -3.75 -9.73 -12.65
C PRO A 127 -4.64 -10.93 -12.97
N MET A 128 -4.26 -12.13 -12.53
CA MET A 128 -5.02 -13.37 -12.73
C MET A 128 -6.39 -13.36 -12.04
N TYR A 129 -6.61 -12.52 -11.03
CA TYR A 129 -7.92 -12.37 -10.37
C TYR A 129 -8.88 -11.40 -11.10
N CYS A 130 -8.50 -10.93 -12.29
CA CYS A 130 -9.29 -10.07 -13.18
C CYS A 130 -9.77 -8.73 -12.56
N LEU A 131 -9.26 -8.33 -11.39
CA LEU A 131 -9.56 -7.03 -10.78
C LEU A 131 -8.70 -5.92 -11.39
N PHE A 132 -7.43 -6.23 -11.63
CA PHE A 132 -6.43 -5.32 -12.17
C PHE A 132 -5.78 -5.94 -13.40
N GLU A 133 -5.23 -5.09 -14.23
CA GLU A 133 -4.40 -5.46 -15.39
C GLU A 133 -3.19 -4.52 -15.46
N TYR A 134 -2.16 -4.94 -16.19
CA TYR A 134 -1.04 -4.05 -16.49
C TYR A 134 -1.47 -3.00 -17.50
N ALA A 135 -1.11 -1.75 -17.24
CA ALA A 135 -1.52 -0.62 -18.08
C ALA A 135 -0.94 -0.67 -19.51
N SER A 136 0.28 -1.18 -19.68
CA SER A 136 0.95 -1.29 -20.98
C SER A 136 2.10 -2.30 -20.93
N GLY A 137 2.53 -2.83 -22.08
CA GLY A 137 3.57 -3.86 -22.19
C GLY A 137 4.94 -3.48 -21.62
N ASN A 138 5.24 -2.18 -21.44
CA ASN A 138 6.51 -1.71 -20.88
C ASN A 138 6.43 -1.25 -19.42
N ASN A 139 5.23 -1.18 -18.85
CA ASN A 139 4.99 -0.64 -17.51
C ASN A 139 4.28 -1.68 -16.63
N PHE A 140 4.95 -2.16 -15.58
CA PHE A 140 4.36 -3.03 -14.54
C PHE A 140 3.39 -2.29 -13.61
N SER A 141 2.88 -1.12 -14.01
CA SER A 141 1.91 -0.36 -13.23
C SER A 141 0.51 -0.94 -13.42
N LEU A 142 -0.24 -1.01 -12.32
CA LEU A 142 -1.56 -1.62 -12.32
C LEU A 142 -2.66 -0.58 -12.60
N GLN A 143 -3.64 -0.98 -13.41
CA GLN A 143 -4.89 -0.26 -13.62
C GLN A 143 -6.10 -1.17 -13.35
N ILE A 144 -7.26 -0.56 -13.07
CA ILE A 144 -8.52 -1.31 -12.91
C ILE A 144 -8.83 -1.98 -14.25
N ASN A 145 -9.07 -3.28 -14.22
CA ASN A 145 -9.49 -4.03 -15.41
C ASN A 145 -10.93 -3.61 -15.79
N PRO A 146 -11.16 -3.05 -17.00
CA PRO A 146 -12.50 -2.70 -17.47
C PRO A 146 -13.46 -3.90 -17.50
N ASN A 147 -12.93 -5.11 -17.67
CA ASN A 147 -13.67 -6.38 -17.69
C ASN A 147 -13.77 -7.04 -16.31
N SER A 148 -13.48 -6.33 -15.22
CA SER A 148 -13.58 -6.89 -13.86
C SER A 148 -14.99 -7.39 -13.49
N SER A 149 -16.03 -6.94 -14.20
CA SER A 149 -17.42 -7.40 -14.02
C SER A 149 -17.64 -8.89 -14.32
N VAL A 150 -16.66 -9.57 -14.94
CA VAL A 150 -16.64 -11.04 -15.03
C VAL A 150 -16.75 -11.69 -13.65
N ASN A 151 -16.18 -11.05 -12.62
CA ASN A 151 -16.43 -11.41 -11.23
C ASN A 151 -17.63 -10.61 -10.69
N PRO A 152 -18.76 -11.26 -10.33
CA PRO A 152 -19.95 -10.57 -9.82
C PRO A 152 -19.69 -9.82 -8.50
N GLU A 153 -18.66 -10.21 -7.74
CA GLU A 153 -18.29 -9.58 -6.47
C GLU A 153 -17.19 -8.53 -6.61
N HIS A 154 -16.77 -8.17 -7.83
CA HIS A 154 -15.63 -7.27 -8.08
C HIS A 154 -15.72 -5.93 -7.33
N LEU A 155 -16.92 -5.38 -7.13
CA LEU A 155 -17.12 -4.14 -6.35
C LEU A 155 -16.78 -4.32 -4.87
N GLN A 156 -17.09 -5.48 -4.28
CA GLN A 156 -16.72 -5.80 -2.90
C GLN A 156 -15.21 -5.98 -2.80
N TYR A 157 -14.59 -6.63 -3.79
CA TYR A 157 -13.14 -6.73 -3.87
C TYR A 157 -12.47 -5.35 -4.00
N PHE A 158 -13.00 -4.42 -4.81
CA PHE A 158 -12.45 -3.06 -4.86
C PHE A 158 -12.58 -2.32 -3.52
N ARG A 159 -13.69 -2.52 -2.79
CA ARG A 159 -13.81 -2.00 -1.41
C ARG A 159 -12.76 -2.61 -0.49
N PHE A 160 -12.55 -3.92 -0.57
CA PHE A 160 -11.52 -4.62 0.18
C PHE A 160 -10.11 -4.10 -0.15
N VAL A 161 -9.76 -3.94 -1.43
CA VAL A 161 -8.49 -3.35 -1.89
C VAL A 161 -8.32 -1.93 -1.35
N GLY A 162 -9.35 -1.10 -1.43
CA GLY A 162 -9.32 0.25 -0.89
C GLY A 162 -9.04 0.27 0.62
N ARG A 163 -9.65 -0.65 1.37
CA ARG A 163 -9.39 -0.83 2.80
C ARG A 163 -7.97 -1.32 3.07
N PHE A 164 -7.46 -2.26 2.28
CA PHE A 164 -6.10 -2.78 2.38
C PHE A 164 -5.05 -1.69 2.11
N ILE A 165 -5.21 -0.89 1.06
CA ILE A 165 -4.32 0.25 0.75
C ILE A 165 -4.38 1.29 1.87
N ALA A 166 -5.57 1.62 2.38
CA ALA A 166 -5.70 2.54 3.50
C ALA A 166 -5.00 2.01 4.77
N LEU A 167 -5.07 0.70 5.01
CA LEU A 167 -4.37 0.02 6.10
C LEU A 167 -2.85 0.13 5.94
N ALA A 168 -2.36 -0.09 4.72
CA ALA A 168 -0.95 0.07 4.36
C ALA A 168 -0.45 1.46 4.69
N LEU A 169 -1.18 2.48 4.22
CA LEU A 169 -0.84 3.88 4.44
C LEU A 169 -0.85 4.22 5.94
N PHE A 170 -1.90 3.81 6.65
CA PHE A 170 -2.07 4.12 8.07
C PHE A 170 -0.95 3.50 8.93
N HIS A 171 -0.67 2.21 8.74
CA HIS A 171 0.35 1.47 9.51
C HIS A 171 1.77 1.62 8.97
N GLY A 172 1.94 2.27 7.83
CA GLY A 172 3.25 2.53 7.23
C GLY A 172 3.89 1.31 6.58
N LYS A 173 3.06 0.49 5.94
CA LYS A 173 3.49 -0.63 5.10
C LYS A 173 3.62 -0.19 3.65
N PHE A 174 4.64 -0.72 3.00
CA PHE A 174 4.86 -0.56 1.57
C PHE A 174 4.17 -1.70 0.82
N ILE A 175 3.70 -1.38 -0.39
CA ILE A 175 3.12 -2.34 -1.34
C ILE A 175 4.06 -2.33 -2.54
N ASP A 176 4.59 -3.50 -2.92
CA ASP A 176 5.65 -3.61 -3.94
C ASP A 176 5.14 -3.41 -5.37
N ASN A 177 3.82 -3.54 -5.60
CA ASN A 177 3.18 -3.25 -6.87
C ASN A 177 2.50 -1.88 -6.87
N GLY A 178 2.97 -0.99 -7.75
CA GLY A 178 2.47 0.38 -7.87
C GLY A 178 1.28 0.52 -8.81
N PHE A 179 0.40 1.47 -8.52
CA PHE A 179 -0.66 1.87 -9.44
C PHE A 179 -0.18 2.94 -10.42
N THR A 180 -0.94 3.16 -11.50
CA THR A 180 -0.66 4.25 -12.43
C THR A 180 -0.78 5.63 -11.78
N LEU A 181 -0.08 6.64 -12.31
CA LEU A 181 -0.19 8.02 -11.82
C LEU A 181 -1.64 8.56 -11.88
N PRO A 182 -2.43 8.34 -12.95
CA PRO A 182 -3.86 8.63 -12.96
C PRO A 182 -4.62 8.04 -11.77
N PHE A 183 -4.33 6.80 -11.37
CA PHE A 183 -4.99 6.17 -10.23
C PHE A 183 -4.78 6.97 -8.94
N TYR A 184 -3.54 7.36 -8.64
CA TYR A 184 -3.25 8.20 -7.48
C TYR A 184 -3.87 9.59 -7.58
N LYS A 185 -3.92 10.19 -8.78
CA LYS A 185 -4.63 11.47 -8.99
C LYS A 185 -6.11 11.35 -8.67
N ARG A 186 -6.76 10.24 -9.05
CA ARG A 186 -8.17 9.98 -8.72
C ARG A 186 -8.37 9.82 -7.22
N LEU A 187 -7.49 9.13 -6.51
CA LEU A 187 -7.53 9.04 -5.04
C LEU A 187 -7.40 10.41 -4.35
N LEU A 188 -6.60 11.31 -4.91
CA LEU A 188 -6.41 12.67 -4.41
C LEU A 188 -7.45 13.68 -4.92
N ASN A 189 -8.47 13.21 -5.65
CA ASN A 189 -9.49 14.04 -6.31
C ASN A 189 -8.88 15.17 -7.18
N LYS A 190 -7.77 14.87 -7.87
CA LYS A 190 -7.11 15.79 -8.81
C LYS A 190 -7.63 15.57 -10.24
N PRO A 191 -7.73 16.63 -11.05
CA PRO A 191 -8.12 16.49 -12.45
C PRO A 191 -7.07 15.70 -13.23
N LEU A 192 -7.56 14.87 -14.16
CA LEU A 192 -6.72 14.18 -15.13
C LEU A 192 -6.41 15.12 -16.29
N SER A 193 -5.17 15.06 -16.77
CA SER A 193 -4.68 15.84 -17.90
C SER A 193 -4.27 14.90 -19.04
N LEU A 194 -4.22 15.43 -20.26
CA LEU A 194 -3.78 14.64 -21.44
C LEU A 194 -2.37 14.04 -21.25
N LYS A 195 -1.48 14.72 -20.51
CA LYS A 195 -0.14 14.19 -20.19
C LYS A 195 -0.17 12.93 -19.32
N ASP A 196 -1.23 12.75 -18.52
CA ASP A 196 -1.36 11.57 -17.69
C ASP A 196 -1.69 10.33 -18.54
N LEU A 197 -2.37 10.51 -19.67
CA LEU A 197 -2.69 9.44 -20.61
C LEU A 197 -1.43 8.81 -21.20
N GLN A 198 -0.42 9.64 -21.52
CA GLN A 198 0.87 9.16 -22.03
C GLN A 198 1.52 8.12 -21.10
N THR A 199 1.30 8.22 -19.79
CA THR A 199 1.88 7.28 -18.80
C THR A 199 1.18 5.92 -18.75
N VAL A 200 -0.03 5.84 -19.30
CA VAL A 200 -0.86 4.64 -19.33
C VAL A 200 -0.82 4.02 -20.71
N ASP A 201 -1.10 4.83 -21.74
CA ASP A 201 -1.20 4.42 -23.13
C ASP A 201 -0.57 5.51 -24.02
N GLU A 202 0.69 5.26 -24.39
CA GLU A 202 1.47 6.17 -25.22
C GLU A 202 0.96 6.22 -26.66
N GLU A 203 0.51 5.09 -27.20
CA GLU A 203 0.00 4.99 -28.58
C GLU A 203 -1.29 5.78 -28.75
N TYR A 204 -2.22 5.63 -27.80
CA TYR A 204 -3.46 6.38 -27.80
C TYR A 204 -3.22 7.88 -27.54
N TYR A 205 -2.28 8.23 -26.67
CA TYR A 205 -1.85 9.62 -26.48
C TYR A 205 -1.35 10.25 -27.78
N ASN A 206 -0.48 9.57 -28.52
CA ASN A 206 0.04 10.04 -29.81
C ASN A 206 -1.08 10.19 -30.86
N SER A 207 -2.01 9.24 -30.89
CA SER A 207 -3.19 9.29 -31.76
C SER A 207 -4.05 10.54 -31.49
N LEU A 208 -4.26 10.91 -30.22
CA LEU A 208 -5.00 12.11 -29.86
C LEU A 208 -4.26 13.41 -30.20
N LEU A 209 -2.93 13.43 -30.10
CA LEU A 209 -2.13 14.58 -30.52
C LEU A 209 -2.22 14.82 -32.03
N PHE A 210 -2.31 13.76 -32.82
CA PHE A 210 -2.43 13.85 -34.27
C PHE A 210 -3.74 14.50 -34.74
N ILE A 211 -4.83 14.30 -34.00
CA ILE A 211 -6.16 14.84 -34.34
C ILE A 211 -6.34 16.30 -33.86
N ARG A 212 -5.44 16.78 -33.00
CA ARG A 212 -5.54 18.10 -32.36
C ARG A 212 -4.94 19.22 -33.21
#